data_AF-A0AA37TE15-F1
#
_entry.id   AF-A0AA37TE15-F1
#
_cell.length_a   1.000
_cell.length_b   1.000
_cell.length_c   1.000
_cell.angle_alpha   90.00
_cell.angle_beta   90.00
_cell.angle_gamma   90.00
#
_symmetry.space_group_name_H-M   'P 1'
#
loop_
_entity.id
_entity.type
_entity.pdbx_description
1 polymer ?
#
loop_
_entity_poly.entity_id
_entity_poly.type
_entity_poly.pdbx_seq_one_letter_code
_entity_poly.pdbx_strand_id
1 'polypeptide(L)' 'MAAMRLDLFSSGVLIGSVERGGPHHVYAYGPHGDAIGAFGDMDAAAAALLRRMPVAA' A
#
# COMPACT_ATOMS: atom_id res chain seq x y z
N MET A 1 1.33 9.09 19.11
CA MET A 1 0.37 8.91 18.00
C MET A 1 0.54 7.51 17.47
N ALA A 2 -0.53 6.72 17.36
CA ALA A 2 -0.45 5.39 16.75
C ALA A 2 -0.35 5.57 15.23
N ALA A 3 0.72 5.04 14.61
CA ALA A 3 0.81 4.94 13.16
C ALA A 3 -0.16 3.84 12.70
N MET A 4 -1.02 4.15 11.72
CA MET A 4 -1.94 3.19 11.13
C MET A 4 -1.27 2.54 9.93
N ARG A 5 -1.16 1.22 9.95
CA ARG A 5 -0.66 0.41 8.84
C ARG A 5 -1.74 -0.57 8.40
N LEU A 6 -1.97 -0.66 7.09
CA LEU A 6 -2.84 -1.64 6.45
C LEU A 6 -1.99 -2.55 5.58
N ASP A 7 -2.00 -3.84 5.87
CA ASP A 7 -1.39 -4.85 5.00
C ASP A 7 -2.46 -5.40 4.05
N LEU A 8 -2.15 -5.40 2.75
CA LEU A 8 -3.05 -5.84 1.70
C LEU A 8 -2.62 -7.23 1.21
N PHE A 9 -3.58 -8.15 1.13
CA PHE A 9 -3.35 -9.53 0.72
C PHE A 9 -4.23 -9.89 -0.48
N SER A 10 -3.69 -10.71 -1.39
CA SER A 10 -4.42 -11.33 -2.48
C SER A 10 -4.13 -12.83 -2.46
N SER A 11 -5.16 -13.66 -2.40
CA SER A 11 -5.02 -15.13 -2.31
C SER A 11 -4.08 -15.62 -1.20
N GLY A 12 -4.06 -14.92 -0.06
CA GLY A 12 -3.18 -15.22 1.08
C GLY A 12 -1.74 -14.73 0.93
N VAL A 13 -1.38 -14.08 -0.18
CA VAL A 13 -0.05 -13.51 -0.42
C VAL A 13 -0.07 -12.02 -0.13
N LEU A 14 0.90 -11.52 0.65
CA LEU A 14 1.09 -10.09 0.87
C LEU A 14 1.43 -9.43 -0.47
N ILE A 15 0.66 -8.40 -0.84
CA ILE A 15 0.88 -7.64 -2.08
C ILE A 15 1.48 -6.28 -1.80
N GLY A 16 1.42 -5.83 -0.54
CA GLY A 16 2.09 -4.66 -0.01
C GLY A 16 1.35 -4.07 1.18
N SER A 17 1.82 -2.92 1.62
CA SER A 17 1.33 -2.25 2.82
C SER A 17 1.11 -0.77 2.56
N VAL A 18 0.11 -0.20 3.22
CA VAL A 18 -0.17 1.22 3.24
C VAL A 18 0.06 1.74 4.66
N GLU A 19 0.84 2.80 4.80
CA GLU A 19 1.14 3.42 6.08
C GLU A 19 0.73 4.87 6.11
N ARG A 20 0.02 5.27 7.17
CA ARG A 20 -0.33 6.68 7.42
C ARG A 20 0.74 7.31 8.32
N GLY A 21 1.65 8.07 7.70
CA GLY A 21 2.70 8.81 8.41
C GLY A 21 2.26 10.17 8.96
N GLY A 22 1.04 10.62 8.65
CA GLY A 22 0.47 11.87 9.14
C GLY A 22 -0.96 12.13 8.63
N PRO A 23 -1.56 13.30 8.96
CA PRO A 23 -2.94 13.60 8.56
C PRO A 23 -3.16 13.58 7.04
N HIS A 24 -2.13 13.95 6.26
CA HIS A 24 -2.20 14.06 4.79
C HIS A 24 -1.14 13.26 4.04
N HIS A 25 -0.37 12.42 4.74
CA HIS A 25 0.71 11.64 4.14
C HIS A 25 0.44 10.15 4.29
N VAL A 26 0.17 9.51 3.17
CA VAL A 26 0.00 8.07 3.07
C VAL A 26 1.09 7.51 2.17
N TYR A 27 1.73 6.43 2.58
CA TYR A 27 2.80 5.78 1.84
C TYR A 27 2.37 4.37 1.45
N ALA A 28 2.69 3.96 0.22
CA ALA A 28 2.54 2.57 -0.19
C ALA A 28 3.91 1.90 -0.31
N TYR A 29 4.00 0.68 0.19
CA TYR A 29 5.17 -0.17 0.15
C TYR A 29 4.82 -1.49 -0.54
N GLY A 30 5.70 -1.99 -1.40
CA GLY A 30 5.55 -3.32 -1.97
C GLY A 30 5.72 -4.42 -0.90
N PRO A 31 5.52 -5.68 -1.28
CA PRO A 31 5.48 -6.80 -0.32
C PRO A 31 6.84 -7.07 0.33
N HIS A 32 7.92 -6.53 -0.22
CA HIS A 32 9.27 -6.61 0.32
C HIS A 32 9.70 -5.35 1.07
N GLY A 33 8.79 -4.37 1.23
CA GLY A 33 9.08 -3.09 1.87
C GLY A 33 9.68 -2.03 0.94
N ASP A 34 9.73 -2.26 -0.37
CA ASP A 34 10.14 -1.24 -1.34
C ASP A 34 9.14 -0.08 -1.37
N ALA A 35 9.61 1.16 -1.27
CA ALA A 35 8.73 2.32 -1.35
C ALA A 35 8.17 2.45 -2.78
N ILE A 36 6.85 2.46 -2.89
CA ILE A 36 6.16 2.68 -4.17
C ILE A 36 5.93 4.16 -4.39
N GLY A 37 5.54 4.88 -3.34
CA GLY A 37 5.29 6.31 -3.41
C GLY A 37 4.50 6.85 -2.23
N ALA A 38 4.23 8.16 -2.30
CA ALA A 38 3.38 8.89 -1.37
C ALA A 38 2.08 9.31 -2.07
N PHE A 39 0.98 9.26 -1.34
CA PHE A 39 -0.39 9.46 -1.80
C PHE A 39 -1.14 10.37 -0.82
N GLY A 40 -2.19 11.02 -1.32
CA GLY A 40 -3.03 11.91 -0.51
C GLY A 40 -3.97 11.17 0.45
N ASP A 41 -4.29 9.91 0.14
CA ASP A 41 -5.22 9.08 0.91
C ASP A 41 -4.88 7.58 0.78
N MET A 42 -5.58 6.77 1.60
CA MET A 42 -5.41 5.32 1.68
C MET A 42 -5.87 4.58 0.42
N ASP A 43 -6.93 5.08 -0.22
CA ASP A 43 -7.54 4.41 -1.37
C ASP A 43 -6.64 4.52 -2.60
N ALA A 44 -6.04 5.69 -2.82
CA ALA A 44 -5.05 5.93 -3.87
C ALA A 44 -3.80 5.07 -3.67
N ALA A 45 -3.33 4.94 -2.43
CA ALA A 45 -2.20 4.08 -2.08
C ALA A 45 -2.50 2.59 -2.31
N ALA A 46 -3.68 2.13 -1.92
CA ALA A 46 -4.12 0.75 -2.16
C ALA A 46 -4.32 0.45 -3.66
N ALA A 47 -4.88 1.39 -4.43
CA ALA A 47 -5.05 1.25 -5.87
C ALA A 47 -3.70 1.14 -6.61
N ALA A 48 -2.67 1.85 -6.14
CA ALA A 48 -1.33 1.76 -6.71
C ALA A 48 -0.71 0.36 -6.54
N LEU A 49 -1.00 -0.31 -5.41
CA LEU A 49 -0.56 -1.68 -5.16
C LEU A 49 -1.23 -2.69 -6.09
N LEU A 50 -2.54 -2.56 -6.30
CA LEU A 50 -3.28 -3.43 -7.22
C LEU A 50 -2.79 -3.31 -8.66
N ARG A 51 -2.47 -2.09 -9.13
CA ARG A 51 -1.98 -1.84 -10.50
C ARG A 51 -0.58 -2.42 -10.79
N ARG A 52 0.21 -2.73 -9.75
CA ARG A 52 1.52 -3.39 -9.92
C ARG A 52 1.41 -4.91 -9.99
N MET A 53 0.28 -5.51 -9.58
CA MET A 53 0.11 -6.93 -9.77
C MET A 53 -0.02 -7.22 -11.27
N PRO A 54 0.80 -8.11 -11.84
CA PRO A 54 0.50 -8.60 -13.17
C PRO A 54 -0.90 -9.22 -13.12
N VAL A 55 -1.83 -8.70 -13.91
CA VAL A 55 -3.09 -9.38 -14.16
C VAL A 55 -2.71 -10.74 -14.71
N ALA A 56 -2.92 -11.80 -13.94
CA ALA A 56 -2.83 -13.16 -14.45
C ALA A 56 -3.90 -13.25 -15.55
N ALA A 57 -3.44 -13.18 -16.80
CA ALA A 57 -4.25 -13.34 -18.00
C ALA A 57 -4.69 -14.81 -18.17
#